data_AF-A0A182MTU3-F1
#
_entry.id   AF-A0A182MTU3-F1
#
_cell.length_a   1.000
_cell.length_b   1.000
_cell.length_c   1.000
_cell.angle_alpha   90.00
_cell.angle_beta   90.00
_cell.angle_gamma   90.00
#
_symmetry.space_group_name_H-M   'P 1'
#
loop_
_entity.id
_entity.type
_entity.pdbx_description
1 polymer ?
#
loop_
_entity_poly.entity_id
_entity_poly.type
_entity_poly.pdbx_seq_one_letter_code
_entity_poly.pdbx_strand_id
1 'polypeptide(L)'
;MKAFSLAVALFLGVLSVTLAQRETSLRVIDALRELHPAYKELRDVVVNAVAGAKLNSSEVVYKFNVDIASRKESFMQTAIKAEANVLRQVNGQSISVDTSCLGFLRQSVDVNMNLAGVSFTNCLNNVDASLSTEITRVYNELQVNETSFVNLSVYDVFRGQNVFVNPQSIVDRLVEKLSSLQQAPVELTEELSLLVDAFEGRLGDVRAAYISCLTMNDQLLQNTLNTALLQLQQICLGTLLPAASTAEPTDATEASAQTETATEPEAETESEATPAEVEQTEVPSENQPEPSTPGAVFGDAL
;
A
#
# COMPACT_ATOMS: atom_id res chain seq x y z
N MET A 1 58.94 -45.63 -53.05
CA MET A 1 59.00 -44.17 -52.76
C MET A 1 57.62 -43.48 -52.81
N LYS A 2 56.71 -43.76 -53.77
CA LYS A 2 55.38 -43.10 -53.85
C LYS A 2 54.46 -43.27 -52.61
N ALA A 3 54.48 -44.42 -51.92
CA ALA A 3 53.63 -44.65 -50.74
C ALA A 3 54.07 -43.84 -49.50
N PHE A 4 55.35 -43.48 -49.40
CA PHE A 4 55.89 -42.72 -48.27
C PHE A 4 55.52 -41.24 -48.36
N SER A 5 55.51 -40.67 -49.57
CA SER A 5 55.09 -39.29 -49.82
C SER A 5 53.60 -39.06 -49.54
N LEU A 6 52.76 -40.07 -49.80
CA LEU A 6 51.32 -40.00 -49.56
C LEU A 6 51.00 -40.09 -48.05
N ALA A 7 51.74 -40.91 -47.30
CA ALA A 7 51.63 -40.97 -45.83
C ALA A 7 52.09 -39.67 -45.17
N VAL A 8 53.21 -39.09 -45.61
CA VAL A 8 53.73 -37.81 -45.08
C VAL A 8 52.76 -36.66 -45.36
N ALA A 9 52.16 -36.59 -46.55
CA ALA A 9 51.13 -35.58 -46.87
C ALA A 9 49.86 -35.74 -46.02
N LEU A 10 49.45 -36.99 -45.72
CA LEU A 10 48.29 -37.27 -44.86
C LEU A 10 48.56 -36.89 -43.40
N PHE A 11 49.75 -37.19 -42.88
CA PHE A 11 50.15 -36.77 -41.53
C PHE A 11 50.30 -35.24 -41.41
N LEU A 12 50.85 -34.56 -42.41
CA LEU A 12 50.92 -33.10 -42.47
C LEU A 12 49.53 -32.45 -42.57
N GLY A 13 48.61 -33.05 -43.31
CA GLY A 13 47.20 -32.63 -43.36
C GLY A 13 46.48 -32.78 -42.01
N VAL A 14 46.68 -33.90 -41.32
CA VAL A 14 46.10 -34.12 -39.98
C VAL A 14 46.71 -33.16 -38.95
N LEU A 15 48.03 -32.93 -38.98
CA LEU A 15 48.71 -31.97 -38.10
C LEU A 15 48.24 -30.53 -38.31
N SER A 16 48.04 -30.10 -39.56
CA SER A 16 47.53 -28.76 -39.87
C SER A 16 46.07 -28.58 -39.47
N VAL A 17 45.23 -29.61 -39.61
CA VAL A 17 43.85 -29.60 -39.08
C VAL A 17 43.85 -29.48 -37.55
N THR A 18 44.72 -30.21 -36.86
CA THR A 18 44.79 -30.13 -35.38
C THR A 18 45.30 -28.78 -34.86
N LEU A 19 46.18 -28.09 -35.58
CA LEU A 19 46.66 -26.76 -35.21
C LEU A 19 45.59 -25.69 -35.42
N ALA A 20 44.85 -25.74 -36.53
CA ALA A 20 43.72 -24.83 -36.79
C ALA A 20 42.57 -25.02 -35.77
N GLN A 21 42.35 -26.26 -35.32
CA GLN A 21 41.36 -26.60 -34.30
C GLN A 21 41.76 -26.07 -32.89
N ARG A 22 43.06 -25.98 -32.63
CA ARG A 22 43.61 -25.36 -31.40
C ARG A 22 43.43 -23.85 -31.38
N GLU A 23 43.57 -23.18 -32.52
CA GLU A 23 43.36 -21.73 -32.64
C GLU A 23 41.88 -21.35 -32.49
N THR A 24 40.96 -22.18 -32.99
CA THR A 24 39.51 -22.01 -32.76
C THR A 24 39.09 -22.27 -31.30
N SER A 25 39.85 -23.07 -30.56
CA SER A 25 39.63 -23.25 -29.12
C SER A 25 39.95 -21.98 -28.31
N LEU A 26 40.85 -21.11 -28.79
CA LEU A 26 41.13 -19.82 -28.15
C LEU A 26 39.95 -18.84 -28.30
N ARG A 27 39.21 -18.91 -29.41
CA ARG A 27 38.00 -18.11 -29.61
C ARG A 27 36.91 -18.37 -28.57
N VAL A 28 36.87 -19.57 -27.99
CA VAL A 28 35.96 -19.89 -26.87
C VAL A 28 36.29 -19.05 -25.64
N ILE A 29 37.58 -18.81 -25.38
CA ILE A 29 38.03 -17.97 -24.26
C ILE A 29 37.73 -16.50 -24.53
N ASP A 30 37.91 -16.03 -25.75
CA ASP A 30 37.57 -14.65 -26.11
C ASP A 30 36.06 -14.40 -26.02
N ALA A 31 35.23 -15.32 -26.53
CA ALA A 31 33.78 -15.26 -26.38
C ALA A 31 33.34 -15.32 -24.90
N LEU A 32 34.00 -16.13 -24.07
CA LEU A 32 33.77 -16.11 -22.62
C LEU A 32 34.16 -14.76 -21.99
N ARG A 33 35.25 -14.14 -22.43
CA ARG A 33 35.72 -12.85 -21.90
C ARG A 33 34.75 -11.73 -22.23
N GLU A 34 34.06 -11.79 -23.35
CA GLU A 34 32.96 -10.88 -23.71
C GLU A 34 31.66 -11.17 -22.96
N LEU A 35 31.39 -12.45 -22.65
CA LEU A 35 30.15 -12.87 -22.00
C LEU A 35 30.10 -12.49 -20.50
N HIS A 36 31.20 -12.58 -19.77
CA HIS A 36 31.25 -12.23 -18.34
C HIS A 36 30.79 -10.79 -18.02
N PRO A 37 31.28 -9.72 -18.69
CA PRO A 37 30.82 -8.36 -18.42
C PRO A 37 29.34 -8.19 -18.75
N ALA A 38 28.82 -8.81 -19.82
CA ALA A 38 27.39 -8.77 -20.16
C ALA A 38 26.52 -9.40 -19.06
N TYR A 39 26.97 -10.52 -18.46
CA TYR A 39 26.28 -11.13 -17.31
C TYR A 39 26.27 -10.24 -16.08
N LYS A 40 27.38 -9.55 -15.80
CA LYS A 40 27.46 -8.60 -14.69
C LYS A 40 26.50 -7.44 -14.93
N GLU A 41 26.53 -6.85 -16.12
CA GLU A 41 25.65 -5.75 -16.49
C GLU A 41 24.17 -6.13 -16.37
N LEU A 42 23.78 -7.31 -16.87
CA LEU A 42 22.41 -7.80 -16.70
C LEU A 42 22.03 -7.94 -15.22
N ARG A 43 22.91 -8.49 -14.37
CA ARG A 43 22.64 -8.60 -12.93
C ARG A 43 22.46 -7.24 -12.28
N ASP A 44 23.30 -6.26 -12.62
CA ASP A 44 23.20 -4.90 -12.10
C ASP A 44 21.88 -4.25 -12.55
N VAL A 45 21.47 -4.44 -13.81
CA VAL A 45 20.18 -3.98 -14.32
C VAL A 45 19.01 -4.66 -13.60
N VAL A 46 19.06 -5.98 -13.41
CA VAL A 46 17.99 -6.73 -12.73
C VAL A 46 17.80 -6.23 -11.31
N VAL A 47 18.88 -6.08 -10.54
CA VAL A 47 18.82 -5.60 -9.16
C VAL A 47 18.21 -4.19 -9.11
N ASN A 48 18.65 -3.29 -9.98
CA ASN A 48 18.14 -1.92 -10.03
C ASN A 48 16.67 -1.86 -10.49
N ALA A 49 16.29 -2.65 -11.49
CA ALA A 49 14.93 -2.69 -12.01
C ALA A 49 13.96 -3.26 -10.97
N VAL A 50 14.33 -4.35 -10.30
CA VAL A 50 13.54 -4.95 -9.20
C VAL A 50 13.45 -3.98 -8.01
N ALA A 51 14.53 -3.29 -7.65
CA ALA A 51 14.51 -2.26 -6.61
C ALA A 51 13.56 -1.12 -6.99
N GLY A 52 13.60 -0.66 -8.25
CA GLY A 52 12.67 0.33 -8.80
C GLY A 52 11.22 -0.14 -8.74
N ALA A 53 10.95 -1.39 -9.11
CA ALA A 53 9.62 -1.97 -9.03
C ALA A 53 9.11 -2.06 -7.58
N LYS A 54 9.96 -2.46 -6.61
CA LYS A 54 9.63 -2.45 -5.18
C LYS A 54 9.28 -1.05 -4.68
N LEU A 55 10.05 -0.04 -5.07
CA LEU A 55 9.76 1.36 -4.74
C LEU A 55 8.43 1.83 -5.34
N ASN A 56 8.17 1.50 -6.60
CA ASN A 56 6.90 1.83 -7.25
C ASN A 56 5.72 1.12 -6.56
N SER A 57 5.84 -0.15 -6.21
CA SER A 57 4.83 -0.87 -5.42
C SER A 57 4.59 -0.20 -4.07
N SER A 58 5.64 0.27 -3.39
CA SER A 58 5.51 1.02 -2.13
C SER A 58 4.74 2.33 -2.30
N GLU A 59 4.96 3.05 -3.41
CA GLU A 59 4.20 4.27 -3.73
C GLU A 59 2.72 3.97 -3.99
N VAL A 60 2.43 2.87 -4.68
CA VAL A 60 1.04 2.41 -4.89
C VAL A 60 0.37 2.11 -3.54
N VAL A 61 1.06 1.41 -2.62
CA VAL A 61 0.56 1.14 -1.26
C VAL A 61 0.32 2.44 -0.49
N TYR A 62 1.21 3.41 -0.59
CA TYR A 62 1.05 4.71 0.06
C TYR A 62 -0.22 5.43 -0.44
N LYS A 63 -0.37 5.57 -1.76
CA LYS A 63 -1.56 6.16 -2.38
C LYS A 63 -2.84 5.44 -1.99
N PHE A 64 -2.80 4.11 -1.93
CA PHE A 64 -3.92 3.30 -1.48
C PHE A 64 -4.31 3.65 -0.05
N ASN A 65 -3.37 3.68 0.90
CA ASN A 65 -3.66 4.03 2.29
C ASN A 65 -4.24 5.44 2.46
N VAL A 66 -3.70 6.43 1.74
CA VAL A 66 -4.23 7.81 1.75
C VAL A 66 -5.68 7.84 1.25
N ASP A 67 -6.00 7.13 0.17
CA ASP A 67 -7.38 7.06 -0.35
C ASP A 67 -8.33 6.37 0.64
N ILE A 68 -7.92 5.26 1.27
CA ILE A 68 -8.71 4.57 2.30
C ILE A 68 -9.00 5.49 3.49
N ALA A 69 -7.99 6.24 3.96
CA ALA A 69 -8.13 7.19 5.06
C ALA A 69 -9.09 8.35 4.71
N SER A 70 -8.97 8.93 3.50
CA SER A 70 -9.86 10.01 3.07
C SER A 70 -11.31 9.56 2.97
N ARG A 71 -11.56 8.34 2.47
CA ARG A 71 -12.91 7.77 2.38
C ARG A 71 -13.52 7.50 3.75
N LYS A 72 -12.70 6.97 4.67
CA LYS A 72 -13.07 6.81 6.08
C LYS A 72 -13.55 8.13 6.67
N GLU A 73 -12.77 9.19 6.49
CA GLU A 73 -13.08 10.50 7.04
C GLU A 73 -14.42 11.03 6.49
N SER A 74 -14.63 10.96 5.18
CA SER A 74 -15.88 11.39 4.54
C SER A 74 -17.12 10.67 5.08
N PHE A 75 -17.02 9.35 5.26
CA PHE A 75 -18.09 8.55 5.86
C PHE A 75 -18.35 8.98 7.31
N MET A 76 -17.30 9.12 8.14
CA MET A 76 -17.43 9.53 9.53
C MET A 76 -18.09 10.91 9.67
N GLN A 77 -17.68 11.87 8.84
CA GLN A 77 -18.30 13.19 8.81
C GLN A 77 -19.80 13.12 8.47
N THR A 78 -20.18 12.24 7.53
CA THR A 78 -21.58 12.06 7.14
C THR A 78 -22.40 11.44 8.27
N ALA A 79 -21.88 10.39 8.91
CA ALA A 79 -22.51 9.74 10.05
C ALA A 79 -22.70 10.71 11.23
N ILE A 80 -21.68 11.49 11.60
CA ILE A 80 -21.73 12.49 12.68
C ILE A 80 -22.79 13.56 12.38
N LYS A 81 -22.83 14.07 11.13
CA LYS A 81 -23.85 15.05 10.72
C LYS A 81 -25.26 14.49 10.80
N ALA A 82 -25.44 13.24 10.38
CA ALA A 82 -26.74 12.56 10.46
C ALA A 82 -27.19 12.37 11.91
N GLU A 83 -26.30 11.89 12.78
CA GLU A 83 -26.54 11.76 14.22
C GLU A 83 -26.91 13.10 14.85
N ALA A 84 -26.09 14.13 14.64
CA ALA A 84 -26.31 15.46 15.19
C ALA A 84 -27.66 16.04 14.76
N ASN A 85 -28.07 15.78 13.51
CA ASN A 85 -29.40 16.19 13.03
C ASN A 85 -30.51 15.47 13.79
N VAL A 86 -30.42 14.16 14.00
CA VAL A 86 -31.43 13.41 14.77
C VAL A 86 -31.47 13.89 16.22
N LEU A 87 -30.31 14.04 16.86
CA LEU A 87 -30.24 14.52 18.24
C LEU A 87 -30.79 15.94 18.39
N ARG A 88 -30.56 16.83 17.43
CA ARG A 88 -31.20 18.16 17.39
C ARG A 88 -32.72 18.04 17.37
N GLN A 89 -33.26 17.15 16.54
CA GLN A 89 -34.71 16.92 16.46
C GLN A 89 -35.24 16.40 17.81
N VAL A 90 -34.58 15.42 18.42
CA VAL A 90 -35.00 14.83 19.71
C VAL A 90 -34.86 15.82 20.87
N ASN A 91 -33.81 16.65 20.88
CA ASN A 91 -33.53 17.59 21.97
C ASN A 91 -34.36 18.87 21.92
N GLY A 92 -34.77 19.31 20.73
CA GLY A 92 -35.55 20.54 20.58
C GLY A 92 -37.07 20.34 20.70
N GLN A 93 -37.52 19.25 21.33
CA GLN A 93 -38.94 18.99 21.57
C GLN A 93 -39.52 19.86 22.69
N SER A 94 -40.83 20.14 22.61
CA SER A 94 -41.58 20.81 23.69
C SER A 94 -41.56 19.99 24.98
N ILE A 95 -41.66 20.67 26.13
CA ILE A 95 -41.74 20.03 27.45
C ILE A 95 -42.99 19.14 27.64
N SER A 96 -43.98 19.28 26.75
CA SER A 96 -45.18 18.44 26.72
C SER A 96 -44.93 17.03 26.21
N VAL A 97 -43.78 16.78 25.57
CA VAL A 97 -43.41 15.46 25.04
C VAL A 97 -42.81 14.59 26.15
N ASP A 98 -43.17 13.31 26.18
CA ASP A 98 -42.68 12.38 27.21
C ASP A 98 -41.16 12.26 27.19
N THR A 99 -40.53 12.71 28.27
CA THR A 99 -39.08 12.68 28.47
C THR A 99 -38.52 11.25 28.47
N SER A 100 -39.29 10.26 28.91
CA SER A 100 -38.87 8.85 28.91
C SER A 100 -38.75 8.33 27.48
N CYS A 101 -39.77 8.59 26.64
CA CYS A 101 -39.75 8.28 25.20
C CYS A 101 -38.56 8.94 24.49
N LEU A 102 -38.29 10.22 24.76
CA LEU A 102 -37.12 10.91 24.21
C LEU A 102 -35.79 10.31 24.70
N GLY A 103 -35.73 9.83 25.94
CA GLY A 103 -34.60 9.09 26.48
C GLY A 103 -34.31 7.81 25.69
N PHE A 104 -35.35 7.01 25.40
CA PHE A 104 -35.21 5.82 24.57
C PHE A 104 -34.72 6.13 23.16
N LEU A 105 -35.19 7.23 22.54
CA LEU A 105 -34.70 7.64 21.22
C LEU A 105 -33.23 8.02 21.23
N ARG A 106 -32.77 8.77 22.24
CA ARG A 106 -31.33 9.09 22.38
C ARG A 106 -30.49 7.84 22.53
N GLN A 107 -30.91 6.91 23.39
CA GLN A 107 -30.22 5.65 23.58
C GLN A 107 -30.20 4.81 22.29
N SER A 108 -31.32 4.78 21.56
CA SER A 108 -31.42 4.08 20.28
C SER A 108 -30.42 4.66 19.26
N VAL A 109 -30.35 5.99 19.12
CA VAL A 109 -29.39 6.65 18.23
C VAL A 109 -27.95 6.29 18.61
N ASP A 110 -27.60 6.39 19.90
CA ASP A 110 -26.27 6.04 20.41
C ASP A 110 -25.88 4.58 20.11
N VAL A 111 -26.79 3.62 20.37
CA VAL A 111 -26.55 2.20 20.07
C VAL A 111 -26.33 1.98 18.57
N ASN A 112 -27.10 2.65 17.72
CA ASN A 112 -26.96 2.50 16.27
C ASN A 112 -25.68 3.14 15.72
N MET A 113 -25.23 4.26 16.32
CA MET A 113 -23.94 4.85 16.00
C MET A 113 -22.78 3.93 16.40
N ASN A 114 -22.85 3.32 17.59
CA ASN A 114 -21.86 2.35 18.03
C ASN A 114 -21.81 1.12 17.11
N LEU A 115 -22.97 0.61 16.68
CA LEU A 115 -23.04 -0.51 15.74
C LEU A 115 -22.45 -0.17 14.37
N ALA A 116 -22.70 1.06 13.87
CA ALA A 116 -22.06 1.54 12.65
C ALA A 116 -20.54 1.70 12.80
N GLY A 117 -20.04 2.08 13.98
CA GLY A 117 -18.61 2.10 14.27
C GLY A 117 -17.96 0.72 14.20
N VAL A 118 -18.65 -0.33 14.68
CA VAL A 118 -18.19 -1.72 14.57
C VAL A 118 -18.18 -2.16 13.11
N SER A 119 -19.23 -1.89 12.34
CA SER A 119 -19.27 -2.29 10.94
C SER A 119 -18.20 -1.60 10.09
N PHE A 120 -17.96 -0.31 10.36
CA PHE A 120 -16.85 0.44 9.78
C PHE A 120 -15.49 -0.20 10.08
N THR A 121 -15.26 -0.58 11.34
CA THR A 121 -14.03 -1.26 11.77
C THR A 121 -13.85 -2.59 11.04
N ASN A 122 -14.92 -3.36 10.86
CA ASN A 122 -14.88 -4.60 10.09
C ASN A 122 -14.55 -4.37 8.61
N CYS A 123 -15.09 -3.32 7.99
CA CYS A 123 -14.70 -2.95 6.61
C CYS A 123 -13.19 -2.67 6.51
N LEU A 124 -12.60 -1.96 7.48
CA LEU A 124 -11.16 -1.71 7.51
C LEU A 124 -10.33 -2.98 7.74
N ASN A 125 -10.74 -3.85 8.65
CA ASN A 125 -10.03 -5.11 8.90
C ASN A 125 -9.96 -5.98 7.64
N ASN A 126 -11.02 -5.98 6.82
CA ASN A 126 -11.03 -6.68 5.54
C ASN A 126 -10.06 -6.05 4.53
N VAL A 127 -9.95 -4.71 4.52
CA VAL A 127 -8.98 -3.99 3.70
C VAL A 127 -7.56 -4.33 4.12
N ASP A 128 -7.26 -4.31 5.42
CA ASP A 128 -5.93 -4.63 5.96
C ASP A 128 -5.51 -6.06 5.59
N ALA A 129 -6.38 -7.04 5.81
CA ALA A 129 -6.12 -8.44 5.45
C ALA A 129 -5.89 -8.62 3.94
N SER A 130 -6.68 -7.93 3.11
CA SER A 130 -6.54 -7.98 1.65
C SER A 130 -5.24 -7.30 1.19
N LEU A 131 -4.94 -6.12 1.73
CA LEU A 131 -3.72 -5.37 1.43
C LEU A 131 -2.47 -6.18 1.81
N SER A 132 -2.44 -6.78 3.01
CA SER A 132 -1.33 -7.63 3.45
C SER A 132 -1.12 -8.83 2.51
N THR A 133 -2.21 -9.43 2.04
CA THR A 133 -2.17 -10.54 1.07
C THR A 133 -1.57 -10.09 -0.26
N GLU A 134 -2.03 -8.95 -0.80
CA GLU A 134 -1.57 -8.44 -2.08
C GLU A 134 -0.13 -7.92 -2.04
N ILE A 135 0.28 -7.30 -0.93
CA ILE A 135 1.69 -6.92 -0.69
C ILE A 135 2.56 -8.19 -0.70
N THR A 136 2.20 -9.19 0.08
CA THR A 136 2.97 -10.44 0.13
C THR A 136 3.10 -11.07 -1.27
N ARG A 137 2.00 -11.05 -2.04
CA ARG A 137 1.97 -11.57 -3.40
C ARG A 137 2.92 -10.83 -4.34
N VAL A 138 2.86 -9.49 -4.41
CA VAL A 138 3.71 -8.73 -5.34
C VAL A 138 5.19 -8.86 -4.98
N TYR A 139 5.54 -8.88 -3.70
CA TYR A 139 6.94 -9.07 -3.27
C TYR A 139 7.47 -10.47 -3.62
N ASN A 140 6.64 -11.50 -3.50
CA ASN A 140 7.01 -12.85 -3.93
C ASN A 140 7.19 -12.93 -5.45
N GLU A 141 6.28 -12.34 -6.23
CA GLU A 141 6.38 -12.29 -7.70
C GLU A 141 7.66 -11.54 -8.14
N LEU A 142 7.99 -10.42 -7.49
CA LEU A 142 9.24 -9.68 -7.71
C LEU A 142 10.49 -10.52 -7.38
N GLN A 143 10.48 -11.28 -6.29
CA GLN A 143 11.61 -12.12 -5.89
C GLN A 143 11.83 -13.31 -6.85
N VAL A 144 10.77 -13.92 -7.36
CA VAL A 144 10.86 -15.02 -8.34
C VAL A 144 11.48 -14.52 -9.64
N ASN A 145 11.10 -13.32 -10.09
CA ASN A 145 11.70 -12.68 -11.26
C ASN A 145 13.20 -12.42 -11.02
N GLU A 146 13.58 -11.78 -9.92
CA GLU A 146 14.99 -11.53 -9.57
C GLU A 146 15.83 -12.83 -9.58
N THR A 147 15.32 -13.88 -8.93
CA THR A 147 16.01 -15.17 -8.80
C THR A 147 16.22 -15.86 -10.15
N SER A 148 15.28 -15.72 -11.08
CA SER A 148 15.34 -16.32 -12.41
C SER A 148 16.48 -15.74 -13.25
N PHE A 149 16.73 -14.42 -13.15
CA PHE A 149 17.82 -13.77 -13.88
C PHE A 149 19.18 -13.92 -13.19
N VAL A 150 19.23 -13.94 -11.85
CA VAL A 150 20.50 -14.07 -11.11
C VAL A 150 21.11 -15.47 -11.23
N ASN A 151 20.28 -16.52 -11.31
CA ASN A 151 20.71 -17.92 -11.38
C ASN A 151 21.12 -18.42 -12.78
N LEU A 152 21.18 -17.55 -13.80
CA LEU A 152 21.70 -17.93 -15.10
C LEU A 152 23.17 -18.35 -15.01
N SER A 153 23.47 -19.58 -15.41
CA SER A 153 24.83 -20.13 -15.41
C SER A 153 25.55 -19.79 -16.71
N VAL A 154 26.75 -19.19 -16.63
CA VAL A 154 27.61 -18.93 -17.80
C VAL A 154 28.16 -20.24 -18.40
N TYR A 155 28.30 -21.28 -17.57
CA TYR A 155 29.04 -22.50 -17.92
C TYR A 155 28.17 -23.65 -18.43
N ASP A 156 26.85 -23.45 -18.51
CA ASP A 156 25.90 -24.43 -19.05
C ASP A 156 26.21 -24.80 -20.52
N VAL A 157 26.71 -23.85 -21.31
CA VAL A 157 27.11 -24.05 -22.72
C VAL A 157 28.18 -25.12 -22.92
N PHE A 158 28.97 -25.43 -21.88
CA PHE A 158 30.03 -26.46 -21.91
C PHE A 158 29.51 -27.87 -21.58
N ARG A 159 28.28 -28.02 -21.07
CA ARG A 159 27.76 -29.34 -20.71
C ARG A 159 27.66 -30.24 -21.96
N GLY A 160 28.36 -31.37 -21.92
CA GLY A 160 28.40 -32.34 -23.02
C GLY A 160 29.24 -31.93 -24.22
N GLN A 161 30.00 -30.84 -24.13
CA GLN A 161 30.88 -30.35 -25.19
C GLN A 161 32.35 -30.54 -24.81
N ASN A 162 33.21 -30.79 -25.79
CA ASN A 162 34.65 -30.82 -25.60
C ASN A 162 35.28 -29.64 -26.35
N VAL A 163 35.93 -28.74 -25.60
CA VAL A 163 36.55 -27.51 -26.12
C VAL A 163 37.54 -27.76 -27.25
N PHE A 164 38.27 -28.89 -27.21
CA PHE A 164 39.25 -29.23 -28.24
C PHE A 164 38.66 -29.97 -29.45
N VAL A 165 37.50 -30.62 -29.28
CA VAL A 165 36.87 -31.42 -30.34
C VAL A 165 35.87 -30.58 -31.12
N ASN A 166 35.02 -29.81 -30.44
CA ASN A 166 33.94 -29.04 -31.05
C ASN A 166 33.94 -27.56 -30.61
N PRO A 167 35.03 -26.80 -30.80
CA PRO A 167 35.12 -25.41 -30.34
C PRO A 167 34.06 -24.50 -30.97
N GLN A 168 33.76 -24.67 -32.25
CA GLN A 168 32.80 -23.82 -32.96
C GLN A 168 31.39 -23.93 -32.38
N SER A 169 30.94 -25.14 -32.03
CA SER A 169 29.61 -25.33 -31.43
C SER A 169 29.47 -24.65 -30.06
N ILE A 170 30.57 -24.54 -29.30
CA ILE A 170 30.58 -23.79 -28.04
C ILE A 170 30.51 -22.29 -28.32
N VAL A 171 31.27 -21.79 -29.29
CA VAL A 171 31.22 -20.37 -29.70
C VAL A 171 29.82 -19.98 -30.16
N ASP A 172 29.18 -20.79 -31.00
CA ASP A 172 27.84 -20.49 -31.51
C ASP A 172 26.82 -20.39 -30.35
N ARG A 173 26.89 -21.30 -29.36
CA ARG A 173 26.07 -21.24 -28.13
C ARG A 173 26.37 -20.02 -27.26
N LEU A 174 27.64 -19.62 -27.16
CA LEU A 174 28.04 -18.43 -26.41
C LEU A 174 27.50 -17.15 -27.06
N VAL A 175 27.54 -17.05 -28.40
CA VAL A 175 26.99 -15.92 -29.16
C VAL A 175 25.47 -15.85 -29.05
N GLU A 176 24.78 -16.99 -29.17
CA GLU A 176 23.33 -17.07 -28.98
C GLU A 176 22.92 -16.62 -27.57
N LYS A 177 23.64 -17.07 -26.55
CA LYS A 177 23.43 -16.65 -25.16
C LYS A 177 23.72 -15.15 -24.98
N LEU A 178 24.77 -14.61 -25.60
CA LEU A 178 25.06 -13.17 -25.56
C LEU A 178 23.93 -12.34 -26.19
N SER A 179 23.37 -12.79 -27.31
CA SER A 179 22.19 -12.17 -27.93
C SER A 179 20.98 -12.17 -26.99
N SER A 180 20.70 -13.28 -26.30
CA SER A 180 19.56 -13.35 -25.37
C SER A 180 19.76 -12.41 -24.18
N LEU A 181 20.98 -12.30 -23.65
CA LEU A 181 21.30 -11.39 -22.55
C LEU A 181 21.14 -9.92 -22.91
N GLN A 182 21.32 -9.56 -24.18
CA GLN A 182 21.11 -8.20 -24.67
C GLN A 182 19.63 -7.81 -24.75
N GLN A 183 18.72 -8.78 -24.95
CA GLN A 183 17.27 -8.54 -25.02
C GLN A 183 16.61 -8.60 -23.64
N ALA A 184 17.13 -9.41 -22.73
CA ALA A 184 16.60 -9.62 -21.38
C ALA A 184 16.31 -8.33 -20.57
N PRO A 185 17.10 -7.24 -20.61
CA PRO A 185 16.80 -6.01 -19.89
C PRO A 185 15.46 -5.36 -20.27
N VAL A 186 15.12 -5.39 -21.56
CA VAL A 186 13.89 -4.77 -22.08
C VAL A 186 12.68 -5.58 -21.64
N GLU A 187 12.75 -6.90 -21.83
CA GLU A 187 11.71 -7.84 -21.41
C GLU A 187 11.45 -7.76 -19.90
N LEU A 188 12.52 -7.76 -19.09
CA LEU A 188 12.41 -7.62 -17.64
C LEU A 188 11.72 -6.32 -17.22
N THR A 189 12.10 -5.20 -17.84
CA THR A 189 11.52 -3.89 -17.46
C THR A 189 10.02 -3.85 -17.78
N GLU A 190 9.62 -4.41 -18.92
CA GLU A 190 8.22 -4.55 -19.31
C GLU A 190 7.45 -5.46 -18.35
N GLU A 191 7.99 -6.64 -18.04
CA GLU A 191 7.39 -7.60 -17.10
C GLU A 191 7.20 -7.01 -15.71
N LEU A 192 8.22 -6.30 -15.20
CA LEU A 192 8.15 -5.63 -13.90
C LEU A 192 7.13 -4.49 -13.89
N SER A 193 7.02 -3.72 -14.98
CA SER A 193 6.00 -2.68 -15.10
C SER A 193 4.60 -3.29 -15.06
N LEU A 194 4.35 -4.32 -15.87
CA LEU A 194 3.07 -5.03 -15.90
C LEU A 194 2.72 -5.63 -14.53
N LEU A 195 3.72 -6.10 -13.79
CA LEU A 195 3.53 -6.64 -12.46
C LEU A 195 3.07 -5.56 -11.46
N VAL A 196 3.68 -4.37 -11.50
CA VAL A 196 3.29 -3.23 -10.67
C VAL A 196 1.90 -2.74 -11.06
N ASP A 197 1.58 -2.63 -12.36
CA ASP A 197 0.27 -2.22 -12.85
C ASP A 197 -0.82 -3.23 -12.44
N ALA A 198 -0.53 -4.53 -12.52
CA ALA A 198 -1.43 -5.57 -12.06
C ALA A 198 -1.64 -5.51 -10.54
N PHE A 199 -0.61 -5.17 -9.77
CA PHE A 199 -0.73 -4.95 -8.33
C PHE A 199 -1.61 -3.74 -8.00
N GLU A 200 -1.44 -2.62 -8.71
CA GLU A 200 -2.31 -1.46 -8.59
C GLU A 200 -3.77 -1.81 -8.93
N GLY A 201 -3.99 -2.58 -10.01
CA GLY A 201 -5.31 -3.08 -10.38
C GLY A 201 -5.98 -3.90 -9.27
N ARG A 202 -5.25 -4.85 -8.66
CA ARG A 202 -5.75 -5.66 -7.54
C ARG A 202 -6.08 -4.81 -6.31
N LEU A 203 -5.27 -3.78 -6.01
CA LEU A 203 -5.62 -2.82 -4.95
C LEU A 203 -6.84 -1.96 -5.32
N GLY A 204 -7.07 -1.70 -6.60
CA GLY A 204 -8.30 -1.11 -7.11
C GLY A 204 -9.53 -1.95 -6.76
N ASP A 205 -9.45 -3.27 -6.87
CA ASP A 205 -10.55 -4.18 -6.48
C ASP A 205 -10.79 -4.16 -4.96
N VAL A 206 -9.72 -4.17 -4.16
CA VAL A 206 -9.82 -4.03 -2.69
C VAL A 206 -10.50 -2.71 -2.31
N ARG A 207 -10.13 -1.61 -2.99
CA ARG A 207 -10.77 -0.30 -2.81
C ARG A 207 -12.26 -0.35 -3.17
N ALA A 208 -12.62 -0.97 -4.28
CA ALA A 208 -14.01 -1.08 -4.70
C ALA A 208 -14.85 -1.86 -3.68
N ALA A 209 -14.31 -2.97 -3.15
CA ALA A 209 -14.94 -3.75 -2.09
C ALA A 209 -15.12 -2.92 -0.80
N TYR A 210 -14.12 -2.12 -0.42
CA TYR A 210 -14.22 -1.21 0.72
C TYR A 210 -15.32 -0.16 0.55
N ILE A 211 -15.39 0.50 -0.61
CA ILE A 211 -16.42 1.49 -0.92
C ILE A 211 -17.82 0.85 -0.83
N SER A 212 -17.97 -0.36 -1.38
CA SER A 212 -19.23 -1.10 -1.29
C SER A 212 -19.61 -1.39 0.17
N CYS A 213 -18.66 -1.86 0.97
CA CYS A 213 -18.84 -2.12 2.40
C CYS A 213 -19.28 -0.85 3.14
N LEU A 214 -18.59 0.27 2.95
CA LEU A 214 -18.96 1.55 3.55
C LEU A 214 -20.35 2.01 3.12
N THR A 215 -20.65 1.96 1.82
CA THR A 215 -21.92 2.46 1.29
C THR A 215 -23.11 1.69 1.85
N MET A 216 -23.00 0.35 1.93
CA MET A 216 -24.06 -0.49 2.49
C MET A 216 -24.30 -0.17 3.97
N ASN A 217 -23.22 0.03 4.74
CA ASN A 217 -23.31 0.36 6.16
C ASN A 217 -23.82 1.80 6.39
N ASP A 218 -23.46 2.76 5.52
CA ASP A 218 -24.01 4.12 5.57
C ASP A 218 -25.53 4.09 5.40
N GLN A 219 -25.99 3.39 4.37
CA GLN A 219 -27.42 3.25 4.09
C GLN A 219 -28.18 2.63 5.26
N LEU A 220 -27.60 1.61 5.91
CA LEU A 220 -28.20 1.00 7.09
C LEU A 220 -28.29 1.99 8.26
N LEU A 221 -27.22 2.74 8.52
CA LEU A 221 -27.21 3.77 9.56
C LEU A 221 -28.26 4.85 9.26
N GLN A 222 -28.28 5.39 8.04
CA GLN A 222 -29.23 6.42 7.62
C GLN A 222 -30.67 5.95 7.76
N ASN A 223 -30.99 4.72 7.35
CA ASN A 223 -32.32 4.14 7.52
C ASN A 223 -32.71 4.04 8.99
N THR A 224 -31.77 3.68 9.87
CA THR A 224 -32.03 3.54 11.29
C THR A 224 -32.21 4.88 11.98
N LEU A 225 -31.40 5.88 11.63
CA LEU A 225 -31.53 7.26 12.09
C LEU A 225 -32.86 7.89 11.60
N ASN A 226 -33.26 7.66 10.36
CA ASN A 226 -34.56 8.08 9.85
C ASN A 226 -35.71 7.38 10.58
N THR A 227 -35.55 6.11 10.95
CA THR A 227 -36.53 5.39 11.76
C THR A 227 -36.69 6.03 13.14
N ALA A 228 -35.62 6.50 13.77
CA ALA A 228 -35.70 7.25 15.03
C ALA A 228 -36.52 8.54 14.88
N LEU A 229 -36.41 9.25 13.75
CA LEU A 229 -37.24 10.43 13.45
C LEU A 229 -38.72 10.09 13.25
N LEU A 230 -39.03 8.94 12.64
CA LEU A 230 -40.40 8.46 12.53
C LEU A 230 -40.97 8.09 13.90
N GLN A 231 -40.18 7.41 14.74
CA GLN A 231 -40.57 7.06 16.10
C GLN A 231 -40.80 8.31 16.96
N LEU A 232 -40.00 9.36 16.77
CA LEU A 232 -40.23 10.66 17.40
C LEU A 232 -41.63 11.21 17.12
N GLN A 233 -42.08 11.19 15.86
CA GLN A 233 -43.40 11.70 15.49
C GLN A 233 -44.55 10.77 15.89
N GLN A 234 -44.40 9.47 15.62
CA GLN A 234 -45.51 8.52 15.71
C GLN A 234 -45.68 7.91 17.11
N ILE A 235 -44.58 7.76 17.85
CA ILE A 235 -44.58 7.11 19.17
C ILE A 235 -44.46 8.17 20.26
N CYS A 236 -43.45 9.03 20.17
CA CYS A 236 -43.25 10.09 21.17
C CYS A 236 -44.16 11.30 20.96
N LEU A 237 -44.96 11.34 19.87
CA LEU A 237 -45.86 12.45 19.53
C LEU A 237 -45.14 13.81 19.44
N GLY A 238 -43.86 13.78 19.07
CA GLY A 238 -43.04 14.96 18.83
C GLY A 238 -43.27 15.57 17.45
N THR A 239 -42.66 16.73 17.22
CA THR A 239 -42.72 17.46 15.95
C THR A 239 -41.34 17.62 15.36
N LEU A 240 -41.18 17.43 14.04
CA LEU A 240 -39.92 17.72 13.38
C LEU A 240 -39.74 19.23 13.26
N LEU A 241 -38.62 19.70 13.79
CA LEU A 241 -38.15 21.05 13.62
C LEU A 241 -37.74 21.27 12.15
N PRO A 242 -37.91 22.50 11.63
CA PRO A 242 -37.36 22.88 10.34
C PRO A 242 -35.87 22.51 10.23
N ALA A 243 -35.42 22.23 9.02
CA ALA A 243 -33.99 22.13 8.74
C ALA A 243 -33.31 23.42 9.23
N ALA A 244 -32.17 23.30 9.91
CA ALA A 244 -31.43 24.47 10.33
C ALA A 244 -31.02 25.25 9.06
N SER A 245 -31.64 26.40 8.82
CA SER A 245 -31.17 27.32 7.79
C SER A 245 -29.76 27.75 8.16
N THR A 246 -28.79 27.49 7.28
CA THR A 246 -27.46 28.10 7.31
C THR A 246 -27.54 29.57 6.90
N ALA A 247 -28.33 30.36 7.63
CA ALA A 247 -28.25 31.81 7.53
C ALA A 247 -27.08 32.23 8.41
N GLU A 248 -25.98 32.66 7.77
CA GLU A 248 -24.94 33.45 8.42
C GLU A 248 -25.58 34.60 9.21
N PRO A 249 -24.98 35.02 10.35
CA PRO A 249 -25.50 36.16 11.08
C PRO A 249 -25.29 37.41 10.22
N THR A 250 -26.37 37.92 9.64
CA THR A 250 -26.37 39.26 9.04
C THR A 250 -26.01 40.25 10.13
N ASP A 251 -24.87 40.90 9.97
CA ASP A 251 -24.39 41.99 10.83
C ASP A 251 -25.54 42.93 11.18
N ALA A 252 -25.76 43.08 12.49
CA ALA A 252 -26.60 44.12 13.03
C ALA A 252 -26.02 45.48 12.62
N THR A 253 -26.70 46.16 11.69
CA THR A 253 -26.51 47.58 11.47
C THR A 253 -27.15 48.33 12.64
N GLU A 254 -26.35 48.63 13.66
CA GLU A 254 -26.62 49.75 14.55
C GLU A 254 -26.11 51.04 13.89
N ALA A 255 -27.01 52.03 13.80
CA ALA A 255 -26.84 53.35 14.41
C ALA A 255 -27.61 54.43 13.64
N SER A 256 -28.61 55.02 14.28
CA SER A 256 -28.55 56.45 14.60
C SER A 256 -29.71 56.82 15.54
N ALA A 257 -29.39 57.06 16.80
CA ALA A 257 -30.12 58.00 17.64
C ALA A 257 -29.15 58.62 18.64
N GLN A 258 -29.21 59.94 18.72
CA GLN A 258 -28.24 60.85 19.31
C GLN A 258 -28.27 60.86 20.84
N THR A 259 -27.07 61.01 21.41
CA THR A 259 -26.67 61.97 22.46
C THR A 259 -27.65 62.31 23.59
N GLU A 260 -27.26 61.95 24.82
CA GLU A 260 -27.27 62.90 25.94
C GLU A 260 -26.18 62.51 26.97
N THR A 261 -25.33 63.49 27.28
CA THR A 261 -24.19 63.41 28.20
C THR A 261 -24.59 63.99 29.54
N ALA A 262 -24.29 63.31 30.65
CA ALA A 262 -24.13 63.94 31.96
C ALA A 262 -23.25 63.10 32.92
N THR A 263 -22.01 63.56 33.08
CA THR A 263 -21.32 63.81 34.36
C THR A 263 -20.76 62.63 35.20
N GLU A 264 -19.42 62.56 35.20
CA GLU A 264 -18.44 61.97 36.16
C GLU A 264 -18.55 62.59 37.59
N PRO A 265 -17.73 62.23 38.63
CA PRO A 265 -16.66 61.22 38.76
C PRO A 265 -16.60 60.50 40.13
N GLU A 266 -15.45 59.81 40.35
CA GLU A 266 -14.82 59.30 41.58
C GLU A 266 -14.95 57.79 41.81
N ALA A 267 -13.92 57.05 42.23
CA ALA A 267 -12.47 57.21 42.34
C ALA A 267 -11.93 55.86 42.88
N GLU A 268 -10.71 55.46 42.43
CA GLU A 268 -9.71 54.63 43.15
C GLU A 268 -10.13 53.19 43.55
N THR A 269 -9.30 52.15 43.62
CA THR A 269 -7.84 51.94 43.85
C THR A 269 -7.57 50.48 43.41
N GLU A 270 -6.60 50.20 42.54
CA GLU A 270 -5.23 49.72 42.85
C GLU A 270 -5.13 48.31 43.50
N SER A 271 -4.33 47.43 42.85
CA SER A 271 -3.37 46.45 43.40
C SER A 271 -3.28 45.23 42.45
N GLU A 272 -2.19 45.07 41.67
CA GLU A 272 -1.00 44.24 41.98
C GLU A 272 -1.34 42.74 42.22
N ALA A 273 -0.66 41.71 41.73
CA ALA A 273 0.58 41.54 40.98
C ALA A 273 0.63 40.09 40.41
N THR A 274 1.27 39.96 39.25
CA THR A 274 2.11 38.88 38.64
C THR A 274 2.10 37.37 39.05
N PRO A 275 2.62 36.48 38.18
CA PRO A 275 2.22 35.08 37.98
C PRO A 275 3.23 34.02 38.47
N ALA A 276 2.77 32.77 38.57
CA ALA A 276 3.55 31.52 38.57
C ALA A 276 2.52 30.37 38.34
N GLU A 277 2.78 29.20 37.76
CA GLU A 277 4.00 28.46 37.48
C GLU A 277 3.62 27.36 36.46
N VAL A 278 4.56 27.00 35.58
CA VAL A 278 4.45 25.89 34.64
C VAL A 278 4.84 24.62 35.39
N GLU A 279 3.91 23.67 35.55
CA GLU A 279 4.23 22.34 36.07
C GLU A 279 4.11 21.31 34.94
N GLN A 280 5.27 20.75 34.56
CA GLN A 280 5.41 19.63 33.65
C GLN A 280 4.95 18.36 34.37
N THR A 281 3.97 17.65 33.81
CA THR A 281 3.65 16.29 34.28
C THR A 281 4.39 15.28 33.42
N GLU A 282 5.29 14.56 34.08
CA GLU A 282 6.08 13.44 33.57
C GLU A 282 5.21 12.28 33.09
N VAL A 283 5.70 11.61 32.04
CA VAL A 283 5.14 10.38 31.46
C VAL A 283 5.66 9.17 32.25
N PRO A 284 4.80 8.28 32.77
CA PRO A 284 5.25 6.98 33.26
C PRO A 284 5.44 6.01 32.10
N SER A 285 6.68 5.56 31.93
CA SER A 285 7.09 4.42 31.10
C SER A 285 6.92 3.13 31.90
N GLU A 286 6.12 2.17 31.44
CA GLU A 286 6.26 0.79 31.90
C GLU A 286 5.76 -0.28 30.90
N ASN A 287 6.66 -1.24 30.68
CA ASN A 287 6.51 -2.64 30.26
C ASN A 287 6.16 -3.00 28.81
N GLN A 288 7.23 -3.10 28.03
CA GLN A 288 7.33 -3.92 26.83
C GLN A 288 7.74 -5.36 27.20
N PRO A 289 7.03 -6.43 26.79
CA PRO A 289 7.50 -7.80 26.95
C PRO A 289 8.56 -8.15 25.88
N GLU A 290 9.62 -8.83 26.30
CA GLU A 290 10.71 -9.36 25.46
C GLU A 290 10.21 -10.36 24.38
N PRO A 291 10.93 -10.49 23.25
CA PRO A 291 10.56 -11.40 22.18
C PRO A 291 10.97 -12.85 22.47
N SER A 292 10.04 -13.78 22.27
CA SER A 292 10.30 -15.23 22.30
C SER A 292 11.22 -15.66 21.14
N THR A 293 12.36 -16.26 21.48
CA THR A 293 13.32 -16.88 20.53
C THR A 293 12.90 -18.33 20.21
N PRO A 294 13.11 -18.83 18.97
CA PRO A 294 12.51 -20.08 18.49
C PRO A 294 13.40 -21.32 18.68
N GLY A 295 12.77 -22.48 18.87
CA GLY A 295 13.31 -23.79 18.48
C GLY A 295 13.79 -24.71 19.60
N ALA A 296 12.97 -25.69 19.98
CA ALA A 296 13.44 -26.96 20.52
C ALA A 296 12.56 -28.11 19.98
N VAL A 297 13.22 -28.97 19.21
CA VAL A 297 12.74 -30.21 18.61
C VAL A 297 12.71 -31.31 19.68
N PHE A 298 11.59 -32.00 19.86
CA PHE A 298 11.45 -33.39 20.30
C PHE A 298 10.08 -33.86 19.75
N GLY A 299 9.91 -34.96 19.03
CA GLY A 299 10.64 -36.22 19.06
C GLY A 299 9.80 -37.27 19.81
N ASP A 300 8.99 -37.99 19.04
CA ASP A 300 8.39 -39.32 19.28
C ASP A 300 7.32 -39.58 20.35
N ALA A 301 6.33 -40.37 19.87
CA ALA A 301 5.71 -41.55 20.48
C ALA A 301 4.21 -41.47 20.84
N LEU A 302 3.48 -42.40 20.17
CA LEU A 302 2.12 -42.93 20.37
C LEU A 302 0.95 -42.21 19.69
#